data_AF-A0A965PRM8-F1
#
_entry.id   AF-A0A965PRM8-F1
#
_cell.length_a   1.000
_cell.length_b   1.000
_cell.length_c   1.000
_cell.angle_alpha   90.00
_cell.angle_beta   90.00
_cell.angle_gamma   90.00
#
_symmetry.space_group_name_H-M   'P 1'
#
loop_
_entity.id
_entity.type
_entity.pdbx_description
1 polymer ?
#
loop_
_entity_poly.entity_id
_entity_poly.type
_entity_poly.pdbx_seq_one_letter_code
_entity_poly.pdbx_strand_id
1 'polypeptide(L)'
;MLDAFGVLGSILLGASALPQAVESYRSKNSDGLTLGFVAMWWLGMFFMTIYIVPKGDMILIANYITNMFLVTVIARYKLWPSR
;
A
#
# COMPACT_ATOMS: atom_id res chain seq x y z
N MET A 1 -4.17 -15.84 -20.76
CA MET A 1 -5.45 -15.36 -20.18
C MET A 1 -5.30 -15.09 -18.68
N LEU A 2 -4.71 -16.03 -17.92
CA LEU A 2 -4.36 -15.83 -16.50
C LEU A 2 -3.35 -14.70 -16.27
N ASP A 3 -2.44 -14.46 -17.20
CA ASP A 3 -1.43 -13.40 -17.08
C ASP A 3 -2.03 -11.99 -17.05
N ALA A 4 -3.07 -11.75 -17.86
CA ALA A 4 -3.77 -10.46 -17.87
C ALA A 4 -4.48 -10.19 -16.53
N PHE A 5 -5.10 -11.22 -15.93
CA PHE A 5 -5.70 -11.11 -14.60
C PHE A 5 -4.65 -10.94 -13.51
N GLY A 6 -3.48 -11.57 -13.64
CA GLY A 6 -2.35 -11.38 -12.73
C GLY A 6 -1.83 -9.94 -12.75
N VAL A 7 -1.66 -9.37 -13.95
CA VAL A 7 -1.22 -7.97 -14.13
C VAL A 7 -2.29 -6.98 -13.65
N LEU A 8 -3.55 -7.19 -14.01
CA LEU A 8 -4.64 -6.32 -13.54
C LEU A 8 -4.80 -6.39 -12.02
N GLY A 9 -4.75 -7.60 -11.45
CA GLY A 9 -4.83 -7.82 -10.01
C GLY A 9 -3.70 -7.12 -9.28
N SER A 10 -2.48 -7.19 -9.79
CA SER A 10 -1.34 -6.51 -9.17
C SER A 10 -1.46 -4.98 -9.25
N ILE A 11 -1.83 -4.43 -10.41
CA ILE A 11 -2.06 -2.98 -10.57
C ILE A 11 -3.15 -2.49 -9.61
N LEU A 12 -4.28 -3.20 -9.52
CA LEU A 12 -5.39 -2.83 -8.65
C LEU A 12 -5.02 -2.91 -7.17
N LEU A 13 -4.33 -3.98 -6.77
CA LEU A 13 -3.78 -4.09 -5.41
C LEU A 13 -2.84 -2.93 -5.13
N GLY A 14 -2.08 -2.52 -6.13
CA GLY A 14 -1.17 -1.40 -6.06
C GLY A 14 -1.82 -0.03 -5.95
N ALA A 15 -2.88 0.17 -6.72
CA ALA A 15 -3.63 1.41 -6.69
C ALA A 15 -4.47 1.53 -5.41
N SER A 16 -4.70 0.45 -4.67
CA SER A 16 -5.59 0.42 -3.50
C SER A 16 -5.14 1.33 -2.34
N ALA A 17 -3.83 1.56 -2.16
CA ALA A 17 -3.34 2.48 -1.14
C ALA A 17 -3.62 3.95 -1.47
N LEU A 18 -3.76 4.29 -2.75
CA LEU A 18 -3.95 5.66 -3.22
C LEU A 18 -5.25 6.30 -2.68
N PRO A 19 -6.45 5.74 -2.90
CA PRO A 19 -7.69 6.36 -2.42
C PRO A 19 -7.70 6.47 -0.89
N GLN A 20 -7.16 5.49 -0.18
CA GLN A 20 -7.13 5.50 1.28
C GLN A 20 -6.14 6.52 1.85
N ALA A 21 -5.00 6.73 1.18
CA ALA A 21 -4.04 7.77 1.53
C ALA A 21 -4.61 9.17 1.26
N VAL A 22 -5.31 9.35 0.13
CA VAL A 22 -6.02 10.59 -0.19
C VAL A 22 -7.08 10.89 0.87
N GLU A 23 -7.90 9.91 1.24
CA GLU A 23 -8.91 10.08 2.27
C GLU A 23 -8.28 10.43 3.62
N SER A 24 -7.22 9.70 4.03
CA SER A 24 -6.48 9.99 5.27
C SER A 24 -5.88 11.40 5.28
N TYR A 25 -5.41 11.88 4.13
CA TYR A 25 -4.89 13.23 3.97
C TYR A 25 -5.99 14.30 4.06
N ARG A 26 -7.19 14.02 3.52
CA ARG A 26 -8.35 14.94 3.53
C ARG A 26 -9.00 15.03 4.90
N SER A 27 -9.24 13.89 5.55
CA SER A 27 -9.85 13.80 6.88
C SER A 27 -8.87 14.10 8.02
N LYS A 28 -7.57 14.15 7.72
CA LYS A 28 -6.46 14.30 8.68
C LYS A 28 -6.45 13.22 9.77
N ASN A 29 -7.14 12.10 9.54
CA ASN A 29 -7.20 10.96 10.44
C ASN A 29 -7.37 9.66 9.65
N SER A 30 -7.08 8.52 10.27
CA SER A 30 -7.30 7.20 9.68
C SER A 30 -8.09 6.31 10.64
N ASP A 31 -9.11 6.85 11.30
CA ASP A 31 -9.85 6.17 12.36
C ASP A 31 -10.54 4.89 11.87
N GLY A 32 -11.02 4.88 10.62
CA GLY A 32 -11.68 3.73 9.99
C GLY A 32 -10.78 2.51 9.76
N LEU A 33 -9.46 2.62 9.97
CA LEU A 33 -8.52 1.50 9.85
C LEU A 33 -7.97 1.11 11.22
N THR A 34 -7.88 -0.17 11.52
CA THR A 34 -7.19 -0.63 12.74
C THR A 34 -5.68 -0.46 12.59
N LEU A 35 -4.98 -0.20 13.69
CA LEU A 35 -3.51 -0.11 13.66
C LEU A 35 -2.87 -1.43 13.21
N GLY A 36 -3.44 -2.57 13.63
CA GLY A 36 -3.00 -3.89 13.21
C GLY A 36 -3.11 -4.10 11.70
N PHE A 37 -4.19 -3.64 11.07
CA PHE A 37 -4.34 -3.71 9.62
C PHE A 37 -3.26 -2.90 8.91
N VAL A 38 -3.02 -1.64 9.32
CA VAL A 38 -2.00 -0.79 8.72
C VAL A 38 -0.60 -1.38 8.89
N ALA A 39 -0.28 -1.95 10.07
CA ALA A 39 0.99 -2.58 10.34
C ALA A 39 1.21 -3.84 9.48
N MET A 40 0.21 -4.72 9.40
CA MET A 40 0.27 -5.92 8.55
C MET A 40 0.37 -5.56 7.07
N TRP A 41 -0.34 -4.53 6.62
CA TRP A 41 -0.29 -4.06 5.25
C TRP A 41 1.11 -3.55 4.90
N TRP A 42 1.71 -2.71 5.76
CA TRP A 42 3.05 -2.20 5.55
C TRP A 42 4.10 -3.33 5.54
N LEU A 43 4.04 -4.25 6.50
CA LEU A 43 4.93 -5.43 6.55
C LEU A 43 4.76 -6.33 5.32
N GLY A 44 3.52 -6.53 4.87
CA GLY A 44 3.23 -7.28 3.65
C GLY A 44 3.91 -6.67 2.43
N MET A 45 3.82 -5.34 2.26
CA MET A 45 4.48 -4.64 1.16
C MET A 45 6.01 -4.74 1.26
N PHE A 46 6.57 -4.66 2.47
CA PHE A 46 8.00 -4.82 2.71
C PHE A 46 8.51 -6.21 2.27
N PHE A 47 7.89 -7.29 2.77
CA PHE A 47 8.30 -8.64 2.41
C PHE A 47 8.03 -8.98 0.93
N MET A 48 6.93 -8.50 0.36
CA MET A 48 6.62 -8.69 -1.07
C MET A 48 7.63 -7.98 -1.96
N THR A 49 8.11 -6.80 -1.57
CA THR A 49 9.18 -6.08 -2.27
C THR A 49 10.46 -6.92 -2.29
N ILE A 50 10.89 -7.47 -1.15
CA ILE A 50 12.08 -8.34 -1.07
C ILE A 50 11.92 -9.59 -1.95
N TYR A 51 10.74 -10.19 -1.96
CA TYR A 51 10.46 -11.38 -2.77
C TYR A 51 10.52 -11.13 -4.28
N ILE A 52 10.09 -9.95 -4.75
CA ILE A 52 10.00 -9.65 -6.18
C ILE A 52 11.29 -9.07 -6.76
N VAL A 53 12.14 -8.44 -5.96
CA VAL A 53 13.42 -7.84 -6.43
C VAL A 53 14.29 -8.83 -7.22
N PRO A 54 14.54 -10.07 -6.75
CA PRO A 54 15.34 -11.05 -7.51
C PRO A 54 14.69 -11.50 -8.82
N LYS A 55 13.37 -11.33 -8.96
CA LYS A 55 12.63 -11.73 -10.16
C LYS A 55 12.66 -10.66 -11.25
N GLY A 56 13.14 -9.45 -10.94
CA GLY A 56 13.31 -8.38 -11.92
C GLY A 56 12.01 -7.77 -12.46
N ASP A 57 10.85 -8.04 -11.84
CA ASP A 57 9.58 -7.46 -12.27
C ASP A 57 9.48 -6.00 -11.81
N MET A 58 9.90 -5.09 -12.69
CA MET A 58 9.95 -3.66 -12.40
C MET A 58 8.56 -3.07 -12.10
N ILE A 59 7.48 -3.62 -12.69
CA ILE A 59 6.12 -3.12 -12.48
C ILE A 59 5.67 -3.43 -11.05
N LEU A 60 5.86 -4.67 -10.63
CA LEU A 60 5.52 -5.10 -9.27
C LEU A 60 6.42 -4.43 -8.22
N ILE A 61 7.70 -4.27 -8.49
CA ILE A 61 8.63 -3.55 -7.60
C ILE A 61 8.15 -2.11 -7.39
N ALA A 62 7.91 -1.37 -8.47
CA ALA A 62 7.45 0.02 -8.39
C ALA A 62 6.11 0.13 -7.63
N ASN A 63 5.23 -0.83 -7.86
CA ASN A 63 3.93 -0.92 -7.22
C ASN A 63 4.03 -1.11 -5.69
N TYR A 64 4.79 -2.11 -5.23
CA TYR A 64 4.94 -2.36 -3.78
C TYR A 64 5.67 -1.24 -3.07
N ILE A 65 6.68 -0.62 -3.70
CA ILE A 65 7.37 0.56 -3.16
C ILE A 65 6.40 1.74 -3.03
N THR A 66 5.59 2.00 -4.06
CA THR A 66 4.59 3.08 -4.03
C THR A 66 3.56 2.82 -2.93
N ASN A 67 3.10 1.58 -2.75
CA ASN A 67 2.21 1.23 -1.65
C ASN A 67 2.85 1.46 -0.30
N MET A 68 4.10 1.03 -0.12
CA MET A 68 4.81 1.21 1.15
C MET A 68 4.89 2.69 1.53
N PHE A 69 5.13 3.58 0.56
CA PHE A 69 5.09 5.02 0.78
C PHE A 69 3.69 5.51 1.17
N LEU A 70 2.65 5.15 0.42
CA LEU A 70 1.28 5.56 0.70
C LEU A 70 0.76 5.04 2.05
N VAL A 71 1.07 3.80 2.39
CA VAL A 71 0.73 3.20 3.69
C VAL A 71 1.47 3.91 4.82
N THR A 72 2.68 4.41 4.59
CA THR A 72 3.39 5.24 5.57
C THR A 72 2.65 6.56 5.83
N VAL A 73 2.08 7.19 4.79
CA VAL A 73 1.21 8.38 4.95
C VAL A 73 -0.03 8.05 5.77
N ILE A 74 -0.70 6.92 5.47
CA ILE A 74 -1.86 6.45 6.23
C ILE A 74 -1.47 6.17 7.70
N ALA A 75 -0.35 5.49 7.92
CA ALA A 75 0.17 5.20 9.26
C ALA A 75 0.46 6.49 10.05
N ARG A 76 1.00 7.52 9.40
CA ARG A 76 1.20 8.84 10.02
C ARG A 76 -0.13 9.46 10.47
N TYR A 77 -1.17 9.42 9.65
CA TYR A 77 -2.49 9.94 10.05
C TYR A 77 -3.20 9.05 11.08
N LYS A 78 -2.83 7.77 11.18
CA LYS A 78 -3.29 6.86 12.22
C LYS A 78 -2.62 7.13 13.58
N LEU A 79 -1.31 7.34 13.60
CA LEU A 79 -0.52 7.52 14.83
C LEU A 79 -0.63 8.94 15.40
N TRP A 80 -0.73 9.95 14.54
CA TRP A 80 -0.83 11.35 14.93
C TRP A 80 -1.97 12.07 14.19
N PRO A 81 -3.23 11.73 14.45
CA PRO A 81 -4.35 12.42 13.82
C PRO A 81 -4.28 13.93 14.13
N SER A 82 -4.39 14.76 13.10
CA SER A 82 -4.35 16.23 13.21
C SER A 82 -5.77 16.75 12.99
N ARG A 83 -6.60 16.63 14.02
CA ARG A 83 -8.01 17.06 14.01
C ARG A 83 -8.13 18.56 14.28
#